data_AF-A0A963WW52-F1
#
_entry.id   AF-A0A963WW52-F1
#
_cell.length_a   1.000
_cell.length_b   1.000
_cell.length_c   1.000
_cell.angle_alpha   90.00
_cell.angle_beta   90.00
_cell.angle_gamma   90.00
#
_symmetry.space_group_name_H-M   'P 1'
#
loop_
_entity.id
_entity.type
_entity.pdbx_description
1 polymer ?
#
loop_
_entity_poly.entity_id
_entity_poly.type
_entity_poly.pdbx_seq_one_letter_code
_entity_poly.pdbx_strand_id
1 'polypeptide(L)'
;MSNLPEHPIRYSRLGYAILQVTDIDATAAFYEEAVGLQREEGPDGQIWLRCSDKPYDLVLMQGSQAGLRGVGFELENAAELDKAFAHIAALGFAPVRCDQQSCEAMRYADGFTFANPDTGLAVAFYVDQEVASTPFRPTVAKIARLGHVVLNCRSYADAHRFWVEQLGFAISDHVPGKIAFLRAWPNALHHTFALLEGPDDGLNHINFMVT
;
A
#
# COMPACT_ATOMS: atom_id res chain seq x y z
N MET A 1 14.25 -7.66 31.11
CA MET A 1 14.16 -6.78 29.93
C MET A 1 13.54 -7.62 28.83
N SER A 2 12.29 -7.36 28.45
CA SER A 2 11.62 -8.17 27.44
C SER A 2 12.29 -7.92 26.09
N ASN A 3 12.91 -8.94 25.52
CA ASN A 3 13.31 -8.94 24.12
C ASN A 3 12.02 -8.94 23.29
N LEU A 4 11.50 -7.75 22.99
CA LEU A 4 10.58 -7.62 21.87
C LEU A 4 11.33 -8.15 20.64
N PRO A 5 10.72 -9.03 19.83
CA PRO A 5 11.36 -9.46 18.60
C PRO A 5 11.74 -8.23 17.78
N GLU A 6 12.97 -8.21 17.28
CA GLU A 6 13.43 -7.13 16.41
C GLU A 6 12.54 -7.09 15.18
N HIS A 7 11.76 -6.02 15.01
CA HIS A 7 10.96 -5.85 13.79
C HIS A 7 11.92 -5.69 12.61
N PRO A 8 11.82 -6.53 11.56
CA PRO A 8 12.81 -6.55 10.49
C PRO A 8 12.81 -5.25 9.68
N ILE A 9 11.68 -4.56 9.60
CA ILE A 9 11.45 -3.38 8.77
C ILE A 9 10.71 -2.31 9.57
N ARG A 10 11.14 -1.05 9.45
CA ARG A 10 10.46 0.10 10.07
C ARG A 10 9.76 0.96 9.02
N TYR A 11 8.44 1.10 9.20
CA TYR A 11 7.53 1.76 8.27
C TYR A 11 7.15 3.16 8.74
N SER A 12 7.09 4.11 7.81
CA SER A 12 6.48 5.42 8.05
C SER A 12 4.94 5.33 7.91
N ARG A 13 4.45 4.86 6.75
CA ARG A 13 3.01 4.81 6.46
C ARG A 13 2.65 3.84 5.35
N LEU A 14 1.36 3.47 5.29
CA LEU A 14 0.77 3.01 4.04
C LEU A 14 0.83 4.16 3.04
N GLY A 15 1.48 3.88 1.92
CA GLY A 15 1.68 4.80 0.82
C GLY A 15 0.46 4.88 -0.06
N TYR A 16 0.14 3.80 -0.77
CA TYR A 16 -0.92 3.79 -1.76
C TYR A 16 -1.36 2.37 -2.10
N ALA A 17 -2.44 2.26 -2.87
CA ALA A 17 -2.84 1.05 -3.56
C ALA A 17 -2.90 1.27 -5.08
N ILE A 18 -2.69 0.22 -5.86
CA ILE A 18 -2.84 0.21 -7.31
C ILE A 18 -4.03 -0.68 -7.69
N LEU A 19 -5.02 -0.13 -8.37
CA LEU A 19 -6.13 -0.87 -8.94
C LEU A 19 -5.98 -0.95 -10.45
N GLN A 20 -6.08 -2.17 -10.99
CA GLN A 20 -6.43 -2.34 -12.39
C GLN A 20 -7.96 -2.28 -12.52
N VAL A 21 -8.44 -1.57 -13.51
CA VAL A 21 -9.87 -1.32 -13.75
C VAL A 21 -10.18 -1.47 -15.23
N THR A 22 -11.43 -1.83 -15.55
CA THR A 22 -11.88 -2.10 -16.92
C THR A 22 -12.31 -0.85 -17.67
N ASP A 23 -12.62 0.23 -16.95
CA ASP A 23 -12.91 1.55 -17.49
C ASP A 23 -12.30 2.58 -16.53
N ILE A 24 -11.13 3.10 -16.90
CA ILE A 24 -10.34 3.97 -16.04
C ILE A 24 -10.99 5.33 -15.81
N ASP A 25 -11.61 5.92 -16.85
CA ASP A 25 -12.26 7.22 -16.75
C ASP A 25 -13.55 7.13 -15.92
N ALA A 26 -14.39 6.10 -16.15
CA ALA A 26 -15.58 5.90 -15.34
C ALA A 26 -15.23 5.63 -13.87
N THR A 27 -14.16 4.87 -13.61
CA THR A 27 -13.71 4.61 -12.24
C THR A 27 -13.12 5.85 -11.57
N ALA A 28 -12.33 6.64 -12.30
CA ALA A 28 -11.81 7.92 -11.81
C ALA A 28 -12.96 8.87 -11.45
N ALA A 29 -13.95 9.03 -12.34
CA ALA A 29 -15.12 9.86 -12.10
C ALA A 29 -15.89 9.42 -10.85
N PHE A 30 -16.04 8.11 -10.60
CA PHE A 30 -16.64 7.62 -9.35
C PHE A 30 -15.86 8.09 -8.11
N TYR A 31 -14.54 7.96 -8.10
CA TYR A 31 -13.73 8.39 -6.97
C TYR A 31 -13.70 9.91 -6.79
N GLU A 32 -13.75 10.68 -7.87
CA GLU A 32 -13.81 12.14 -7.81
C GLU A 32 -15.18 12.64 -7.35
N GLU A 33 -16.25 12.18 -7.96
CA GLU A 33 -17.59 12.75 -7.81
C GLU A 33 -18.35 12.17 -6.61
N ALA A 34 -18.19 10.86 -6.34
CA ALA A 34 -18.90 10.19 -5.26
C ALA A 34 -18.08 10.09 -3.97
N VAL A 35 -16.75 9.94 -4.07
CA VAL A 35 -15.86 9.83 -2.90
C VAL A 35 -15.24 11.19 -2.55
N GLY A 36 -14.89 12.01 -3.54
CA GLY A 36 -14.25 13.32 -3.34
C GLY A 36 -12.72 13.26 -3.34
N LEU A 37 -12.12 12.30 -4.04
CA LEU A 37 -10.67 12.28 -4.30
C LEU A 37 -10.31 13.31 -5.38
N GLN A 38 -9.08 13.80 -5.38
CA GLN A 38 -8.56 14.69 -6.42
C GLN A 38 -7.79 13.88 -7.46
N ARG A 39 -8.19 13.98 -8.73
CA ARG A 39 -7.51 13.38 -9.88
C ARG A 39 -6.31 14.20 -10.32
N GLU A 40 -5.24 13.49 -10.66
CA GLU A 40 -4.09 13.96 -11.42
C GLU A 40 -3.74 12.90 -12.47
N GLU A 41 -3.15 13.32 -13.59
CA GLU A 41 -2.65 12.38 -14.61
C GLU A 41 -1.32 11.80 -14.13
N GLY A 42 -1.21 10.47 -14.18
CA GLY A 42 0.00 9.72 -13.86
C GLY A 42 0.80 9.34 -15.11
N PRO A 43 1.99 8.72 -14.93
CA PRO A 43 2.76 8.17 -16.04
C PRO A 43 1.99 7.05 -16.76
N ASP A 44 2.34 6.79 -18.02
CA ASP A 44 1.85 5.64 -18.80
C ASP A 44 0.31 5.52 -18.89
N GLY A 45 -0.40 6.66 -18.87
CA GLY A 45 -1.87 6.70 -18.94
C GLY A 45 -2.56 6.24 -17.66
N GLN A 46 -1.84 6.21 -16.53
CA GLN A 46 -2.44 6.02 -15.22
C GLN A 46 -3.26 7.24 -14.80
N ILE A 47 -4.26 7.01 -13.96
CA ILE A 47 -4.93 8.08 -13.22
C ILE A 47 -4.53 7.97 -11.76
N TRP A 48 -4.03 9.07 -11.22
CA TRP A 48 -3.68 9.21 -9.82
C TRP A 48 -4.81 9.91 -9.07
N LEU A 49 -5.14 9.40 -7.89
CA LEU A 49 -6.18 9.94 -7.02
C LEU A 49 -5.60 10.15 -5.64
N ARG A 50 -5.83 11.33 -5.05
CA ARG A 50 -5.35 11.68 -3.70
C ARG A 50 -6.44 12.24 -2.79
N CYS A 51 -6.23 12.03 -1.50
CA CYS A 51 -6.97 12.59 -0.36
C CYS A 51 -6.07 13.14 0.74
N SER A 52 -4.81 13.43 0.41
CA SER A 52 -3.79 13.86 1.36
C SER A 52 -2.82 14.85 0.70
N ASP A 53 -1.77 15.20 1.44
CA ASP A 53 -0.65 15.99 0.95
C ASP A 53 0.30 15.19 0.04
N LYS A 54 0.09 13.88 -0.13
CA LYS A 54 0.84 13.07 -1.10
C LYS A 54 0.41 13.38 -2.53
N PRO A 55 1.27 13.08 -3.52
CA PRO A 55 0.92 13.12 -4.94
C PRO A 55 -0.24 12.18 -5.30
N TYR A 56 -0.36 11.05 -4.61
CA TYR A 56 -1.40 10.05 -4.81
C TYR A 56 -1.59 9.18 -3.57
N ASP A 57 -2.81 8.68 -3.39
CA ASP A 57 -3.23 7.68 -2.41
C ASP A 57 -3.73 6.40 -3.09
N LEU A 58 -4.22 6.53 -4.33
CA LEU A 58 -4.74 5.45 -5.16
C LEU A 58 -4.27 5.68 -6.60
N VAL A 59 -3.75 4.63 -7.23
CA VAL A 59 -3.34 4.62 -8.63
C VAL A 59 -4.28 3.72 -9.40
N LEU A 60 -4.86 4.23 -10.49
CA LEU A 60 -5.69 3.46 -11.40
C LEU A 60 -4.89 3.13 -12.67
N MET A 61 -5.04 1.90 -13.13
CA MET A 61 -4.48 1.40 -14.38
C MET A 61 -5.57 0.77 -15.23
N GLN A 62 -5.61 1.08 -16.52
CA GLN A 62 -6.51 0.44 -17.46
C GLN A 62 -6.09 -1.02 -17.70
N GLY A 63 -7.04 -1.95 -17.72
CA GLY A 63 -6.79 -3.35 -18.08
C GLY A 63 -8.05 -4.13 -18.43
N SER A 64 -7.89 -5.41 -18.79
CA SER A 64 -9.01 -6.28 -19.19
C SER A 64 -9.71 -6.97 -18.02
N GLN A 65 -9.16 -6.88 -16.81
CA GLN A 65 -9.68 -7.49 -15.58
C GLN A 65 -9.55 -6.49 -14.42
N ALA A 66 -10.55 -6.41 -13.55
CA ALA A 66 -10.47 -5.55 -12.37
C ALA A 66 -9.76 -6.27 -11.21
N GLY A 67 -9.01 -5.53 -10.40
CA GLY A 67 -8.40 -6.08 -9.19
C GLY A 67 -7.26 -5.24 -8.62
N LEU A 68 -6.86 -5.56 -7.39
CA LEU A 68 -5.68 -4.95 -6.77
C LEU A 68 -4.42 -5.50 -7.42
N ARG A 69 -3.56 -4.61 -7.90
CA ARG A 69 -2.28 -4.96 -8.53
C ARG A 69 -1.09 -4.78 -7.61
N GLY A 70 -1.18 -3.84 -6.68
CA GLY A 70 -0.10 -3.65 -5.72
C GLY A 70 -0.42 -2.66 -4.61
N VAL A 71 0.49 -2.63 -3.64
CA VAL A 71 0.46 -1.73 -2.50
C VAL A 71 1.86 -1.17 -2.26
N GLY A 72 1.93 0.10 -1.91
CA GLY A 72 3.18 0.76 -1.57
C GLY A 72 3.23 1.16 -0.12
N PHE A 73 4.39 0.99 0.52
CA PHE A 73 4.66 1.47 1.86
C PHE A 73 5.89 2.34 1.88
N GLU A 74 5.77 3.50 2.53
CA GLU A 74 6.91 4.37 2.76
C GLU A 74 7.64 3.90 4.03
N LEU A 75 8.95 3.72 3.94
CA LEU A 75 9.82 3.37 5.05
C LEU A 75 10.36 4.62 5.74
N GLU A 76 10.89 4.49 6.95
CA GLU A 76 11.29 5.65 7.75
C GLU A 76 12.44 6.48 7.15
N ASN A 77 13.35 5.84 6.42
CA ASN A 77 14.53 6.48 5.82
C ASN A 77 15.28 5.53 4.87
N ALA A 78 16.23 6.06 4.11
CA ALA A 78 17.02 5.30 3.14
C ALA A 78 17.79 4.11 3.75
N ALA A 79 18.27 4.20 4.99
CA ALA A 79 18.98 3.09 5.63
C ALA A 79 18.03 1.91 5.92
N GLU A 80 16.79 2.19 6.33
CA GLU A 80 15.75 1.16 6.48
C GLU A 80 15.33 0.57 5.13
N LEU A 81 15.35 1.36 4.05
CA LEU A 81 15.12 0.87 2.69
C LEU A 81 16.18 -0.14 2.24
N ASP A 82 17.46 0.15 2.48
CA ASP A 82 18.55 -0.78 2.17
C ASP A 82 18.51 -2.04 3.02
N LYS A 83 18.20 -1.91 4.31
CA LYS A 83 17.97 -3.05 5.21
C LYS A 83 16.82 -3.92 4.70
N ALA A 84 15.69 -3.31 4.36
CA ALA A 84 14.53 -4.02 3.82
C ALA A 84 14.89 -4.72 2.51
N PHE A 85 15.59 -4.06 1.58
CA PHE A 85 16.02 -4.67 0.32
C PHE A 85 16.85 -5.93 0.56
N ALA A 86 17.86 -5.86 1.43
CA ALA A 86 18.72 -7.00 1.75
C ALA A 86 17.93 -8.15 2.41
N HIS A 87 16.99 -7.82 3.31
CA HIS A 87 16.12 -8.79 3.97
C HIS A 87 15.21 -9.51 2.97
N ILE A 88 14.53 -8.77 2.09
CA ILE A 88 13.65 -9.33 1.04
C ILE A 88 14.45 -10.18 0.04
N ALA A 89 15.68 -9.78 -0.29
CA ALA A 89 16.57 -10.59 -1.12
C ALA A 89 16.99 -11.90 -0.42
N ALA A 90 17.29 -11.86 0.89
CA ALA A 90 17.65 -13.04 1.68
C ALA A 90 16.49 -14.04 1.83
N LEU A 91 15.24 -13.56 1.78
CA LEU A 91 14.04 -14.40 1.71
C LEU A 91 13.81 -15.05 0.33
N GLY A 92 14.59 -14.65 -0.69
CA GLY A 92 14.49 -15.20 -2.05
C GLY A 92 13.41 -14.55 -2.92
N PHE A 93 12.87 -13.39 -2.54
CA PHE A 93 11.78 -12.71 -3.28
C PHE A 93 12.26 -11.85 -4.45
N ALA A 94 13.56 -11.87 -4.75
CA ALA A 94 14.18 -11.18 -5.89
C ALA A 94 13.72 -9.71 -6.06
N PRO A 95 13.93 -8.85 -5.05
CA PRO A 95 13.53 -7.45 -5.14
C PRO A 95 14.31 -6.71 -6.23
N VAL A 96 13.64 -5.79 -6.92
CA VAL A 96 14.19 -4.97 -8.00
C VAL A 96 14.20 -3.51 -7.56
N ARG A 97 15.40 -2.94 -7.42
CA ARG A 97 15.56 -1.51 -7.13
C ARG A 97 15.03 -0.69 -8.31
N CYS A 98 14.27 0.35 -8.02
CA CYS A 98 13.83 1.30 -9.02
C CYS A 98 15.04 2.03 -9.61
N ASP A 99 15.07 2.20 -10.93
CA ASP A 99 16.00 3.14 -11.54
C ASP A 99 15.53 4.58 -11.34
N GLN A 100 16.38 5.55 -11.70
CA GLN A 100 16.07 6.96 -11.55
C GLN A 100 14.75 7.34 -12.23
N GLN A 101 14.52 6.84 -13.45
CA GLN A 101 13.30 7.12 -14.20
C GLN A 101 12.05 6.60 -13.48
N SER A 102 12.11 5.39 -12.92
CA SER A 102 11.00 4.79 -12.16
C SER A 102 10.73 5.53 -10.85
N CYS A 103 11.79 5.95 -10.15
CA CYS A 103 11.67 6.78 -8.94
C CYS A 103 11.03 8.14 -9.26
N GLU A 104 11.48 8.82 -10.31
CA GLU A 104 10.91 10.10 -10.77
C GLU A 104 9.45 9.93 -11.19
N ALA A 105 9.13 8.89 -11.97
CA ALA A 105 7.78 8.60 -12.42
C ALA A 105 6.80 8.37 -11.26
N MET A 106 7.29 7.79 -10.14
CA MET A 106 6.49 7.58 -8.94
C MET A 106 6.69 8.67 -7.88
N ARG A 107 7.53 9.68 -8.12
CA ARG A 107 7.83 10.78 -7.19
C ARG A 107 8.38 10.30 -5.83
N TYR A 108 9.29 9.33 -5.87
CA TYR A 108 10.09 8.88 -4.71
C TYR A 108 11.54 9.35 -4.87
N ALA A 109 12.25 9.52 -3.75
CA ALA A 109 13.71 9.66 -3.82
C ALA A 109 14.39 8.33 -4.16
N ASP A 110 13.91 7.23 -3.57
CA ASP A 110 14.42 5.88 -3.79
C ASP A 110 13.35 4.83 -3.44
N GLY A 111 13.43 3.65 -4.03
CA GLY A 111 12.52 2.55 -3.77
C GLY A 111 12.88 1.26 -4.48
N PHE A 112 12.18 0.19 -4.13
CA PHE A 112 12.23 -1.09 -4.83
C PHE A 112 10.87 -1.76 -4.84
N THR A 113 10.71 -2.70 -5.76
CA THR A 113 9.51 -3.53 -5.87
C THR A 113 9.85 -5.01 -5.78
N PHE A 114 8.88 -5.80 -5.35
CA PHE A 114 8.90 -7.26 -5.37
C PHE A 114 7.45 -7.76 -5.44
N ALA A 115 7.27 -9.06 -5.63
CA ALA A 115 5.94 -9.67 -5.62
C ALA A 115 5.79 -10.61 -4.44
N ASN A 116 4.60 -10.64 -3.85
CA ASN A 116 4.21 -11.74 -2.99
C ASN A 116 4.21 -13.03 -3.85
N PRO A 117 5.02 -14.05 -3.51
CA PRO A 117 5.15 -15.25 -4.34
C PRO A 117 3.88 -16.11 -4.37
N ASP A 118 3.04 -16.02 -3.33
CA ASP A 118 1.83 -16.82 -3.19
C ASP A 118 0.66 -16.22 -3.99
N THR A 119 0.59 -14.89 -4.10
CA THR A 119 -0.56 -14.17 -4.72
C THR A 119 -0.21 -13.38 -5.98
N GLY A 120 1.07 -13.14 -6.24
CA GLY A 120 1.54 -12.26 -7.31
C GLY A 120 1.31 -10.76 -7.07
N LEU A 121 0.79 -10.37 -5.89
CA LEU A 121 0.55 -8.97 -5.55
C LEU A 121 1.89 -8.21 -5.51
N ALA A 122 1.98 -7.10 -6.24
CA ALA A 122 3.16 -6.24 -6.20
C ALA A 122 3.23 -5.47 -4.87
N VAL A 123 4.42 -5.43 -4.28
CA VAL A 123 4.72 -4.65 -3.08
C VAL A 123 5.86 -3.71 -3.40
N ALA A 124 5.67 -2.43 -3.09
CA ALA A 124 6.70 -1.41 -3.23
C ALA A 124 7.11 -0.88 -1.86
N PHE A 125 8.41 -0.82 -1.60
CA PHE A 125 8.97 -0.06 -0.47
C PHE A 125 9.78 1.11 -1.02
N TYR A 126 9.58 2.29 -0.43
CA TYR A 126 10.18 3.52 -0.90
C TYR A 126 10.40 4.51 0.25
N VAL A 127 11.11 5.60 -0.02
CA VAL A 127 11.37 6.68 0.94
C VAL A 127 11.25 8.04 0.28
N ASP A 128 10.98 9.05 1.11
CA ASP A 128 10.93 10.47 0.74
C ASP A 128 10.05 10.72 -0.49
N GLN A 129 8.80 10.25 -0.43
CA GLN A 129 7.82 10.60 -1.46
C GLN A 129 7.55 12.10 -1.41
N GLU A 130 7.48 12.72 -2.59
CA GLU A 130 7.22 14.15 -2.69
C GLU A 130 5.89 14.54 -2.05
N VAL A 131 5.76 15.83 -1.74
CA VAL A 131 4.49 16.46 -1.37
C VAL A 131 3.81 16.99 -2.63
N ALA A 132 2.49 16.88 -2.71
CA ALA A 132 1.70 17.47 -3.78
C ALA A 132 1.94 18.98 -3.85
N SER A 133 2.05 19.51 -5.07
CA SER A 133 2.30 20.94 -5.30
C SER A 133 1.12 21.82 -4.88
N THR A 134 -0.07 21.23 -4.69
CA THR A 134 -1.27 21.93 -4.25
C THR A 134 -1.90 21.23 -3.05
N PRO A 135 -2.45 21.99 -2.08
CA PRO A 135 -3.16 21.41 -0.94
C PRO A 135 -4.36 20.58 -1.38
N PHE A 136 -4.57 19.44 -0.74
CA PHE A 136 -5.84 18.71 -0.86
C PHE A 136 -6.99 19.56 -0.29
N ARG A 137 -8.09 19.64 -1.04
CA ARG A 137 -9.31 20.35 -0.64
C ARG A 137 -10.47 19.37 -0.65
N PRO A 138 -10.94 18.89 0.52
CA PRO A 138 -12.07 17.98 0.58
C PRO A 138 -13.33 18.61 -0.04
N THR A 139 -14.08 17.84 -0.84
CA THR A 139 -15.27 18.31 -1.56
C THR A 139 -16.55 17.61 -1.11
N VAL A 140 -16.58 16.28 -1.14
CA VAL A 140 -17.76 15.46 -0.83
C VAL A 140 -17.82 15.11 0.66
N ALA A 141 -16.73 14.57 1.18
CA ALA A 141 -16.55 14.25 2.59
C ALA A 141 -15.29 14.92 3.13
N LYS A 142 -15.21 15.13 4.45
CA LYS A 142 -14.01 15.62 5.12
C LYS A 142 -12.97 14.51 5.26
N ILE A 143 -12.47 14.01 4.14
CA ILE A 143 -11.45 12.97 4.14
C ILE A 143 -10.16 13.54 4.74
N ALA A 144 -9.62 12.83 5.73
CA ALA A 144 -8.39 13.17 6.40
C ALA A 144 -7.17 12.46 5.80
N ARG A 145 -7.34 11.22 5.30
CA ARG A 145 -6.26 10.38 4.76
C ARG A 145 -6.77 9.08 4.16
N LEU A 146 -5.88 8.40 3.42
CA LEU A 146 -5.96 6.96 3.23
C LEU A 146 -5.91 6.26 4.60
N GLY A 147 -6.95 5.49 4.90
CA GLY A 147 -7.13 4.80 6.17
C GLY A 147 -6.34 3.51 6.22
N HIS A 148 -6.79 2.53 5.45
CA HIS A 148 -6.23 1.18 5.37
C HIS A 148 -6.66 0.44 4.10
N VAL A 149 -5.95 -0.65 3.78
CA VAL A 149 -6.32 -1.61 2.73
C VAL A 149 -6.56 -2.97 3.38
N VAL A 150 -7.67 -3.62 3.04
CA VAL A 150 -7.98 -4.98 3.51
C VAL A 150 -7.92 -5.94 2.35
N LEU A 151 -7.17 -7.03 2.52
CA LEU A 151 -7.11 -8.13 1.57
C LEU A 151 -8.03 -9.26 2.02
N ASN A 152 -8.71 -9.87 1.06
CA ASN A 152 -9.14 -11.25 1.19
C ASN A 152 -7.92 -12.14 0.97
N CYS A 153 -7.73 -13.14 1.83
CA CYS A 153 -6.74 -14.18 1.64
C CYS A 153 -7.41 -15.56 1.70
N ARG A 154 -7.09 -16.41 0.73
CA ARG A 154 -7.57 -17.79 0.69
C ARG A 154 -6.93 -18.65 1.78
N SER A 155 -5.67 -18.34 2.11
CA SER A 155 -4.91 -19.00 3.17
C SER A 155 -4.43 -17.95 4.16
N TYR A 156 -5.05 -17.89 5.33
CA TYR A 156 -4.61 -17.00 6.40
C TYR A 156 -3.18 -17.31 6.85
N ALA A 157 -2.82 -18.60 6.90
CA ALA A 157 -1.47 -19.03 7.31
C ALA A 157 -0.39 -18.50 6.37
N ASP A 158 -0.59 -18.59 5.06
CA ASP A 158 0.36 -18.07 4.06
C ASP A 158 0.43 -16.54 4.11
N ALA A 159 -0.72 -15.88 4.23
CA ALA A 159 -0.77 -14.43 4.36
C ALA A 159 -0.12 -13.94 5.67
N HIS A 160 -0.29 -14.65 6.78
CA HIS A 160 0.35 -14.35 8.05
C HIS A 160 1.87 -14.48 7.94
N ARG A 161 2.36 -15.60 7.40
CA ARG A 161 3.80 -15.82 7.17
C ARG A 161 4.40 -14.67 6.35
N PHE A 162 3.74 -14.28 5.26
CA PHE A 162 4.23 -13.21 4.40
C PHE A 162 4.19 -11.84 5.09
N TRP A 163 3.01 -11.36 5.50
CA TRP A 163 2.85 -10.00 5.99
C TRP A 163 3.39 -9.78 7.41
N VAL A 164 3.21 -10.75 8.30
CA VAL A 164 3.57 -10.61 9.71
C VAL A 164 5.00 -11.09 9.96
N GLU A 165 5.32 -12.33 9.61
CA GLU A 165 6.63 -12.92 9.96
C GLU A 165 7.76 -12.40 9.06
N GLN A 166 7.52 -12.34 7.75
CA GLN A 166 8.55 -11.96 6.77
C GLN A 166 8.64 -10.44 6.58
N LEU A 167 7.50 -9.73 6.48
CA LEU A 167 7.51 -8.26 6.34
C LEU A 167 7.43 -7.51 7.67
N GLY A 168 7.18 -8.19 8.79
CA GLY A 168 7.29 -7.58 10.11
C GLY A 168 6.12 -6.68 10.52
N PHE A 169 4.97 -6.76 9.85
CA PHE A 169 3.77 -6.03 10.29
C PHE A 169 3.35 -6.52 11.68
N ALA A 170 2.99 -5.59 12.56
CA ALA A 170 2.51 -5.94 13.90
C ALA A 170 1.01 -6.24 13.85
N ILE A 171 0.56 -7.32 14.49
CA ILE A 171 -0.86 -7.56 14.72
C ILE A 171 -1.32 -6.65 15.85
N SER A 172 -2.25 -5.75 15.57
CA SER A 172 -2.84 -4.86 16.58
C SER A 172 -4.07 -5.48 17.25
N ASP A 173 -4.87 -6.22 16.48
CA ASP A 173 -6.03 -6.97 16.96
C ASP A 173 -6.35 -8.12 16.00
N HIS A 174 -7.05 -9.15 16.46
CA HIS A 174 -7.49 -10.24 15.61
C HIS A 174 -8.76 -10.93 16.13
N VAL A 175 -9.51 -11.51 15.21
CA VAL A 175 -10.54 -12.51 15.51
C VAL A 175 -10.05 -13.85 14.95
N PRO A 176 -9.76 -14.85 15.81
CA PRO A 176 -9.21 -16.12 15.35
C PRO A 176 -10.08 -16.77 14.27
N GLY A 177 -9.46 -17.17 13.15
CA GLY A 177 -10.13 -17.78 12.00
C GLY A 177 -11.03 -16.84 11.19
N LYS A 178 -10.83 -15.51 11.30
CA LYS A 178 -11.59 -14.53 10.51
C LYS A 178 -10.74 -13.38 9.97
N ILE A 179 -10.18 -12.55 10.85
CA ILE A 179 -9.49 -11.32 10.44
C ILE A 179 -8.33 -10.99 11.38
N ALA A 180 -7.23 -10.48 10.83
CA ALA A 180 -6.17 -9.84 11.58
C ALA A 180 -5.94 -8.41 11.10
N PHE A 181 -5.93 -7.47 12.04
CA PHE A 181 -5.66 -6.07 11.80
C PHE A 181 -4.17 -5.80 11.97
N LEU A 182 -3.54 -5.38 10.88
CA LEU A 182 -2.10 -5.22 10.78
C LEU A 182 -1.71 -3.75 10.79
N ARG A 183 -0.69 -3.45 11.59
CA ARG A 183 -0.07 -2.14 11.71
C ARG A 183 1.33 -2.19 11.09
N ALA A 184 1.57 -1.27 10.18
CA ALA A 184 2.91 -0.96 9.69
C ALA A 184 3.71 -0.30 10.83
N TRP A 185 4.48 -1.08 11.60
CA TRP A 185 5.20 -0.57 12.77
C TRP A 185 6.33 0.39 12.37
N PRO A 186 6.60 1.48 13.11
CA PRO A 186 6.02 1.89 14.40
C PRO A 186 4.81 2.83 14.32
N ASN A 187 4.14 2.95 13.17
CA ASN A 187 3.03 3.88 13.01
C ASN A 187 1.97 3.73 14.14
N ALA A 188 1.51 4.84 14.71
CA ALA A 188 0.60 4.82 15.88
C ALA A 188 -0.84 4.38 15.57
N LEU A 189 -1.21 4.27 14.29
CA LEU A 189 -2.55 3.87 13.88
C LEU A 189 -2.87 2.43 14.29
N HIS A 190 -4.12 2.16 14.71
CA HIS A 190 -4.56 0.81 15.07
C HIS A 190 -4.27 -0.19 13.94
N HIS A 191 -4.54 0.19 12.70
CA HIS A 191 -4.15 -0.58 11.52
C HIS A 191 -4.07 0.31 10.30
N THR A 192 -3.25 -0.13 9.34
CA THR A 192 -3.18 0.42 7.98
C THR A 192 -3.34 -0.69 6.94
N PHE A 193 -3.37 -1.95 7.38
CA PHE A 193 -3.57 -3.11 6.54
C PHE A 193 -4.39 -4.17 7.31
N ALA A 194 -5.08 -5.07 6.62
CA ALA A 194 -5.71 -6.21 7.29
C ALA A 194 -5.84 -7.41 6.36
N LEU A 195 -5.90 -8.59 6.98
CA LEU A 195 -6.05 -9.87 6.30
C LEU A 195 -7.36 -10.50 6.74
N LEU A 196 -8.28 -10.72 5.81
CA LEU A 196 -9.56 -11.37 6.04
C LEU A 196 -9.59 -12.72 5.30
N GLU A 197 -9.81 -13.81 6.02
CA GLU A 197 -9.86 -15.14 5.43
C GLU A 197 -11.15 -15.31 4.61
N GLY A 198 -11.01 -15.79 3.38
CA GLY A 198 -12.11 -15.96 2.43
C GLY A 198 -11.86 -17.06 1.41
N PRO A 199 -12.76 -17.27 0.43
CA PRO A 199 -12.61 -18.32 -0.56
C PRO A 199 -11.49 -18.03 -1.59
N ASP A 200 -11.20 -16.75 -1.84
CA ASP A 200 -10.30 -16.28 -2.90
C ASP A 200 -9.38 -15.17 -2.39
N ASP A 201 -8.19 -15.06 -3.00
CA ASP A 201 -7.28 -13.95 -2.78
C ASP A 201 -7.74 -12.70 -3.55
N GLY A 202 -7.65 -11.52 -2.94
CA GLY A 202 -7.96 -10.28 -3.64
C GLY A 202 -8.20 -9.08 -2.73
N LEU A 203 -8.68 -7.99 -3.32
CA LEU A 203 -9.09 -6.82 -2.54
C LEU A 203 -10.41 -7.10 -1.81
N ASN A 204 -10.46 -6.82 -0.51
CA ASN A 204 -11.72 -6.70 0.20
C ASN A 204 -12.24 -5.26 0.11
N HIS A 205 -11.47 -4.30 0.61
CA HIS A 205 -11.79 -2.87 0.47
C HIS A 205 -10.58 -1.95 0.70
N ILE A 206 -10.73 -0.70 0.28
CA ILE A 206 -9.86 0.42 0.63
C ILE A 206 -10.67 1.41 1.45
N ASN A 207 -10.14 1.85 2.58
CA ASN A 207 -10.78 2.82 3.46
C ASN A 207 -10.17 4.21 3.29
N PHE A 208 -11.03 5.22 3.26
CA PHE A 208 -10.66 6.63 3.40
C PHE A 208 -11.25 7.16 4.71
N MET A 209 -10.40 7.65 5.60
CA MET A 209 -10.81 8.09 6.94
C MET A 209 -11.39 9.50 6.86
N VAL A 210 -12.52 9.75 7.53
CA VAL A 210 -13.22 11.05 7.57
C VAL A 210 -13.19 11.67 8.97
N THR A 211 -13.35 13.00 9.05
CA THR A 211 -13.43 13.79 10.31
C THR A 211 -14.73 14.57 10.48
#